data_AF-A0A0C9RRD0-F1
#
_entry.id   AF-A0A0C9RRD0-F1
#
_cell.length_a   1.000
_cell.length_b   1.000
_cell.length_c   1.000
_cell.angle_alpha   90.00
_cell.angle_beta   90.00
_cell.angle_gamma   90.00
#
_symmetry.space_group_name_H-M   'P 1'
#
loop_
_entity.id
_entity.type
_entity.pdbx_description
1 polymer ?
#
loop_
_entity_poly.entity_id
_entity_poly.type
_entity_poly.pdbx_seq_one_letter_code
_entity_poly.pdbx_strand_id
1 'polypeptide(L)'
;MRGREEAASGSREPRSTPDWGPNAVNGEHLWVPTAASGDFCYANDCSKHGPRLKCAACRVVAHALCAGNLNFDCKPSFRDVGVRQYREQASTHHHWVHRRSQKGKCANCSKAFQSKLSFSSKEIVAVSCSWCKQAYHNKEACYNMDRVGENCQLGTHGSIMVPPSWIVKLPRKGSFKSSLRKSPRKKKGGAGGGTGASARRKSKCGDKDKDDKDQGKLWAIKPIPSPNIRPVVVFINPKSGGNQGAKLLQKFQWLLNPRQVFDLTQGGPKMGLELFMKVPNVRVLACGGDGTVGWVLSILDQIGASPPPAVGVLPLGTGNDLARALGWGGGYTDEPIGKILSNIGDSETTLLDRWEVNVERNPDATGDDDGGKGKENLPLNVVNNYFSLGVDAHIALEFHEAR
;
A
#
# COMPACT_ATOMS: atom_id res chain seq x y z
N MET A 1 -41.43 -10.99 -25.85
CA MET A 1 -40.18 -10.24 -26.03
C MET A 1 -40.06 -9.20 -24.93
N ARG A 2 -39.27 -9.48 -23.88
CA ARG A 2 -38.92 -8.50 -22.83
C ARG A 2 -37.42 -8.32 -22.90
N GLY A 3 -36.99 -7.09 -23.24
CA GLY A 3 -35.60 -6.71 -23.39
C GLY A 3 -34.86 -6.89 -22.08
N ARG A 4 -33.73 -7.59 -22.16
CA ARG A 4 -32.73 -7.72 -21.11
C ARG A 4 -31.90 -6.44 -21.18
N GLU A 5 -31.98 -5.59 -20.16
CA GLU A 5 -31.06 -4.46 -19.99
C GLU A 5 -29.64 -5.03 -19.90
N GLU A 6 -28.84 -4.78 -20.93
CA GLU A 6 -27.41 -5.03 -20.94
C GLU A 6 -26.77 -4.11 -19.89
N ALA A 7 -26.31 -4.70 -18.79
CA ALA A 7 -25.39 -4.03 -17.89
C ALA A 7 -24.11 -3.71 -18.67
N ALA A 8 -23.92 -2.44 -19.01
CA ALA A 8 -22.72 -1.95 -19.66
C ALA A 8 -21.47 -2.39 -18.88
N SER A 9 -20.67 -3.26 -19.48
CA SER A 9 -19.36 -3.68 -18.98
C SER A 9 -18.38 -2.52 -19.13
N GLY A 10 -18.44 -1.53 -18.23
CA GLY A 10 -17.39 -0.53 -18.10
C GLY A 10 -16.13 -1.20 -17.58
N SER A 11 -15.18 -1.53 -18.48
CA SER A 11 -13.87 -2.05 -18.08
C SER A 11 -13.19 -1.02 -17.19
N ARG A 12 -13.06 -1.31 -15.90
CA ARG A 12 -12.27 -0.49 -14.97
C ARG A 12 -10.84 -0.38 -15.48
N GLU A 13 -10.28 0.83 -15.43
CA GLU A 13 -8.88 1.03 -15.80
C GLU A 13 -7.96 0.18 -14.91
N PRO A 14 -6.91 -0.45 -15.47
CA PRO A 14 -5.95 -1.23 -14.68
C PRO A 14 -5.23 -0.34 -13.65
N ARG A 15 -5.25 -0.75 -12.39
CA ARG A 15 -4.58 -0.04 -11.28
C ARG A 15 -3.38 -0.82 -10.78
N SER A 16 -2.33 -0.11 -10.37
CA SER A 16 -1.11 -0.67 -9.79
C SER A 16 -1.10 -0.66 -8.25
N THR A 17 -2.07 0.00 -7.62
CA THR A 17 -2.23 0.09 -6.16
C THR A 17 -3.65 -0.29 -5.73
N PRO A 18 -3.84 -0.78 -4.49
CA PRO A 18 -5.17 -1.14 -4.00
C PRO A 18 -6.11 0.08 -3.91
N ASP A 19 -7.37 -0.15 -4.28
CA ASP A 19 -8.45 0.82 -4.09
C ASP A 19 -8.89 0.87 -2.62
N TRP A 20 -8.83 2.05 -2.01
CA TRP A 20 -9.39 2.33 -0.68
C TRP A 20 -10.72 3.09 -0.75
N GLY A 21 -11.22 3.35 -1.94
CA GLY A 21 -12.53 3.93 -2.15
C GLY A 21 -13.67 2.95 -1.87
N PRO A 22 -14.92 3.45 -1.91
CA PRO A 22 -16.10 2.62 -1.65
C PRO A 22 -16.34 1.56 -2.74
N ASN A 23 -15.67 1.69 -3.88
CA ASN A 23 -15.73 0.83 -5.04
C ASN A 23 -14.69 -0.31 -5.02
N ALA A 24 -13.90 -0.42 -3.95
CA ALA A 24 -12.91 -1.47 -3.78
C ALA A 24 -13.53 -2.88 -3.88
N VAL A 25 -12.92 -3.74 -4.71
CA VAL A 25 -13.36 -5.12 -4.94
C VAL A 25 -12.31 -6.08 -4.41
N ASN A 26 -12.75 -7.16 -3.78
CA ASN A 26 -11.84 -8.19 -3.31
C ASN A 26 -11.39 -9.07 -4.48
N GLY A 27 -10.12 -9.50 -4.49
CA GLY A 27 -9.57 -10.26 -5.61
C GLY A 27 -9.22 -9.43 -6.85
N GLU A 28 -9.24 -8.10 -6.78
CA GLU A 28 -8.77 -7.24 -7.88
C GLU A 28 -7.25 -7.42 -8.12
N HIS A 29 -6.85 -7.57 -9.38
CA HIS A 29 -5.44 -7.63 -9.77
C HIS A 29 -4.80 -6.25 -9.82
N LEU A 30 -3.56 -6.15 -9.34
CA LEU A 30 -2.76 -4.93 -9.37
C LEU A 30 -1.83 -4.95 -10.59
N TRP A 31 -2.33 -4.48 -11.72
CA TRP A 31 -1.64 -4.58 -13.00
C TRP A 31 -0.57 -3.51 -13.17
N VAL A 32 0.63 -3.95 -13.55
CA VAL A 32 1.74 -3.09 -13.98
C VAL A 32 2.24 -3.53 -15.36
N PRO A 33 2.65 -2.61 -16.25
CA PRO A 33 3.30 -2.97 -17.50
C PRO A 33 4.53 -3.85 -17.27
N THR A 34 4.69 -4.88 -18.10
CA THR A 34 5.85 -5.77 -18.08
C THR A 34 6.37 -6.02 -19.49
N ALA A 35 7.64 -6.39 -19.61
CA ALA A 35 8.24 -6.77 -20.88
C ALA A 35 7.52 -7.99 -21.49
N ALA A 36 7.53 -8.08 -22.82
CA ALA A 36 6.89 -9.15 -23.57
C ALA A 36 7.67 -10.48 -23.59
N SER A 37 8.92 -10.51 -23.11
CA SER A 37 9.77 -11.70 -23.17
C SER A 37 9.58 -12.64 -21.97
N GLY A 38 9.54 -13.95 -22.22
CA GLY A 38 9.61 -15.01 -21.20
C GLY A 38 8.34 -15.32 -20.39
N ASP A 39 7.40 -14.39 -20.23
CA ASP A 39 6.20 -14.59 -19.40
C ASP A 39 4.93 -14.82 -20.24
N PHE A 40 4.30 -16.00 -20.13
CA PHE A 40 3.06 -16.33 -20.87
C PHE A 40 1.81 -15.67 -20.29
N CYS A 41 0.83 -15.37 -21.15
CA CYS A 41 -0.51 -15.00 -20.71
C CYS A 41 -1.16 -16.14 -19.92
N TYR A 42 -1.74 -15.81 -18.78
CA TYR A 42 -2.38 -16.76 -17.87
C TYR A 42 -3.78 -17.18 -18.35
N ALA A 43 -4.41 -16.39 -19.22
CA ALA A 43 -5.64 -16.82 -19.86
C ALA A 43 -5.37 -18.09 -20.68
N ASN A 44 -6.12 -19.16 -20.39
CA ASN A 44 -6.06 -20.40 -21.16
C ASN A 44 -6.36 -20.10 -22.63
N ASP A 45 -5.60 -20.75 -23.52
CA ASP A 45 -5.76 -20.65 -24.98
C ASP A 45 -5.76 -19.22 -25.57
N CYS A 46 -5.05 -18.31 -24.89
CA CYS A 46 -4.89 -16.96 -25.38
C CYS A 46 -4.08 -16.92 -26.69
N SER A 47 -4.74 -16.54 -27.79
CA SER A 47 -4.15 -16.22 -29.10
C SER A 47 -3.87 -14.73 -29.29
N LYS A 48 -4.17 -13.88 -28.28
CA LYS A 48 -3.93 -12.44 -28.37
C LYS A 48 -2.43 -12.14 -28.32
N HIS A 49 -2.04 -11.05 -28.97
CA HIS A 49 -0.69 -10.48 -28.94
C HIS A 49 -0.72 -9.04 -28.42
N GLY A 50 0.45 -8.47 -28.12
CA GLY A 50 0.60 -7.07 -27.73
C GLY A 50 1.09 -6.87 -26.29
N PRO A 51 0.89 -5.66 -25.72
CA PRO A 51 1.39 -5.30 -24.41
C PRO A 51 0.92 -6.26 -23.31
N ARG A 52 1.83 -6.58 -22.38
CA ARG A 52 1.58 -7.46 -21.24
C ARG A 52 1.57 -6.68 -19.94
N LEU A 53 0.69 -7.12 -19.05
CA LEU A 53 0.57 -6.64 -17.68
C LEU A 53 0.91 -7.78 -16.73
N LYS A 54 1.60 -7.45 -15.65
CA LYS A 54 1.92 -8.36 -14.55
C LYS A 54 1.22 -7.90 -13.29
N CYS A 55 0.55 -8.80 -12.60
CA CYS A 55 -0.05 -8.49 -11.32
C CYS A 55 1.06 -8.43 -10.25
N ALA A 56 1.20 -7.30 -9.57
CA ALA A 56 2.20 -7.13 -8.51
C ALA A 56 1.92 -8.04 -7.30
N ALA A 57 0.64 -8.32 -7.02
CA ALA A 57 0.21 -9.07 -5.84
C ALA A 57 0.30 -10.61 -5.99
N CYS A 58 -0.04 -11.16 -7.16
CA CYS A 58 -0.02 -12.61 -7.40
C CYS A 58 0.95 -13.07 -8.51
N ARG A 59 1.64 -12.14 -9.19
CA ARG A 59 2.62 -12.39 -10.28
C ARG A 59 2.06 -13.09 -11.52
N VAL A 60 0.74 -13.15 -11.65
CA VAL A 60 0.07 -13.55 -12.89
C VAL A 60 0.39 -12.54 -14.00
N VAL A 61 0.60 -13.02 -15.22
CA VAL A 61 0.82 -12.17 -16.40
C VAL A 61 -0.32 -12.37 -17.38
N ALA A 62 -0.84 -11.28 -17.94
CA ALA A 62 -1.90 -11.31 -18.94
C ALA A 62 -1.62 -10.24 -20.01
N HIS A 63 -2.11 -10.46 -21.24
CA HIS A 63 -2.18 -9.36 -22.19
C HIS A 63 -3.11 -8.27 -21.66
N ALA A 64 -2.87 -7.00 -22.01
CA ALA A 64 -3.73 -5.89 -21.60
C ALA A 64 -5.22 -6.15 -21.97
N LEU A 65 -5.46 -6.73 -23.16
CA LEU A 65 -6.79 -7.14 -23.64
C LEU A 65 -7.38 -8.39 -22.96
N CYS A 66 -6.62 -9.09 -22.14
CA CYS A 66 -7.06 -10.26 -21.37
C CYS A 66 -7.26 -9.95 -19.90
N ALA A 67 -6.61 -8.91 -19.38
CA ALA A 67 -6.60 -8.58 -17.95
C ALA A 67 -8.01 -8.33 -17.38
N GLY A 68 -8.91 -7.71 -18.15
CA GLY A 68 -10.28 -7.43 -17.71
C GLY A 68 -11.24 -8.64 -17.72
N ASN A 69 -10.91 -9.69 -18.49
CA ASN A 69 -11.78 -10.87 -18.69
C ASN A 69 -11.14 -12.15 -18.12
N LEU A 70 -10.18 -12.00 -17.21
CA LEU A 70 -9.48 -13.14 -16.63
C LEU A 70 -10.40 -13.85 -15.62
N ASN A 71 -10.75 -15.10 -15.88
CA ASN A 71 -11.54 -15.93 -14.95
C ASN A 71 -10.68 -16.52 -13.81
N PHE A 72 -9.92 -15.65 -13.15
CA PHE A 72 -9.05 -15.99 -12.03
C PHE A 72 -8.84 -14.72 -11.21
N ASP A 73 -9.41 -14.68 -10.01
CA ASP A 73 -9.26 -13.54 -9.10
C ASP A 73 -7.86 -13.51 -8.48
N CYS A 74 -7.43 -12.35 -8.03
CA CYS A 74 -6.21 -12.17 -7.25
C CYS A 74 -6.40 -12.62 -5.79
N LYS A 75 -5.31 -12.58 -5.02
CA LYS A 75 -5.34 -12.89 -3.58
C LYS A 75 -6.23 -11.86 -2.83
N PRO A 76 -7.21 -12.30 -2.02
CA PRO A 76 -8.06 -11.39 -1.26
C PRO A 76 -7.26 -10.52 -0.30
N SER A 77 -7.36 -9.19 -0.37
CA SER A 77 -6.54 -8.28 0.47
C SER A 77 -7.27 -7.76 1.72
N PHE A 78 -8.57 -7.99 1.81
CA PHE A 78 -9.43 -7.57 2.91
C PHE A 78 -10.65 -8.50 3.03
N ARG A 79 -11.48 -8.33 4.05
CA ARG A 79 -12.81 -8.94 4.14
C ARG A 79 -13.91 -7.91 3.99
N ASP A 80 -14.92 -8.26 3.21
CA ASP A 80 -16.18 -7.52 3.12
C ASP A 80 -17.15 -8.13 4.12
N VAL A 81 -17.66 -7.34 5.05
CA VAL A 81 -18.52 -7.87 6.12
C VAL A 81 -19.90 -7.26 6.00
N GLY A 82 -20.88 -8.13 5.72
CA GLY A 82 -22.25 -7.87 6.06
C GLY A 82 -22.42 -7.79 7.58
N VAL A 83 -23.44 -7.05 8.04
CA VAL A 83 -23.71 -6.68 9.45
C VAL A 83 -23.70 -7.88 10.44
N ARG A 84 -23.88 -9.12 9.96
CA ARG A 84 -24.02 -10.33 10.78
C ARG A 84 -22.82 -11.28 10.82
N GLN A 85 -21.78 -11.09 10.00
CA GLN A 85 -20.60 -11.98 9.95
C GLN A 85 -19.35 -11.39 10.63
N TYR A 86 -19.56 -10.41 11.52
CA TYR A 86 -18.50 -9.62 12.16
C TYR A 86 -17.43 -10.43 12.92
N ARG A 87 -17.76 -11.65 13.39
CA ARG A 87 -16.93 -12.43 14.32
C ARG A 87 -16.21 -13.64 13.73
N GLU A 88 -16.52 -14.11 12.51
CA GLU A 88 -16.24 -15.53 12.18
C GLU A 88 -15.11 -15.84 11.19
N GLN A 89 -14.48 -14.86 10.53
CA GLN A 89 -13.34 -15.17 9.65
C GLN A 89 -12.05 -14.54 10.16
N ALA A 90 -11.39 -15.27 11.07
CA ALA A 90 -10.01 -14.99 11.49
C ALA A 90 -8.97 -15.72 10.62
N SER A 91 -9.36 -16.75 9.87
CA SER A 91 -8.46 -17.53 9.02
C SER A 91 -8.15 -16.81 7.71
N THR A 92 -6.94 -17.05 7.20
CA THR A 92 -6.55 -16.71 5.83
C THR A 92 -6.36 -18.01 5.07
N HIS A 93 -6.99 -18.14 3.90
CA HIS A 93 -6.81 -19.32 3.05
C HIS A 93 -5.65 -19.15 2.08
N HIS A 94 -5.09 -20.27 1.60
CA HIS A 94 -4.09 -20.24 0.55
C HIS A 94 -4.68 -19.67 -0.74
N HIS A 95 -3.91 -18.86 -1.45
CA HIS A 95 -4.22 -18.46 -2.82
C HIS A 95 -3.24 -19.15 -3.77
N TRP A 96 -3.66 -20.32 -4.26
CA TRP A 96 -2.88 -21.16 -5.15
C TRP A 96 -2.90 -20.63 -6.59
N VAL A 97 -1.71 -20.50 -7.19
CA VAL A 97 -1.51 -20.00 -8.55
C VAL A 97 -0.74 -21.04 -9.34
N HIS A 98 -1.24 -21.39 -10.53
CA HIS A 98 -0.53 -22.26 -11.46
C HIS A 98 0.67 -21.52 -12.08
N ARG A 99 1.82 -22.19 -12.16
CA ARG A 99 3.07 -21.62 -12.64
C ARG A 99 3.64 -22.48 -13.76
N ARG A 100 3.95 -21.82 -14.88
CA ARG A 100 4.70 -22.40 -16.00
C ARG A 100 6.22 -22.35 -15.76
N SER A 101 6.65 -21.52 -14.82
CA SER A 101 8.04 -21.44 -14.34
C SER A 101 8.04 -21.14 -12.85
N GLN A 102 8.84 -21.89 -12.10
CA GLN A 102 8.97 -21.74 -10.65
C GLN A 102 10.44 -21.95 -10.26
N LYS A 103 10.96 -21.06 -9.40
CA LYS A 103 12.29 -21.20 -8.81
C LYS A 103 12.21 -21.92 -7.46
N GLY A 104 13.29 -22.56 -7.05
CA GLY A 104 13.41 -23.23 -5.75
C GLY A 104 13.03 -24.73 -5.80
N LYS A 105 12.58 -25.24 -4.65
CA LYS A 105 12.30 -26.67 -4.43
C LYS A 105 10.84 -26.87 -4.03
N CYS A 106 10.28 -28.01 -4.40
CA CYS A 106 8.94 -28.43 -3.99
C CYS A 106 8.89 -28.66 -2.48
N ALA A 107 7.90 -28.09 -1.80
CA ALA A 107 7.76 -28.21 -0.34
C ALA A 107 7.38 -29.64 0.13
N ASN A 108 6.87 -30.49 -0.77
CA ASN A 108 6.54 -31.89 -0.43
C ASN A 108 7.73 -32.84 -0.65
N CYS A 109 8.30 -32.87 -1.86
CA CYS A 109 9.33 -33.84 -2.22
C CYS A 109 10.76 -33.29 -2.15
N SER A 110 10.95 -32.01 -1.84
CA SER A 110 12.24 -31.30 -1.80
C SER A 110 13.05 -31.29 -3.11
N LYS A 111 12.51 -31.83 -4.21
CA LYS A 111 13.14 -31.80 -5.54
C LYS A 111 12.94 -30.44 -6.20
N ALA A 112 13.93 -30.02 -6.99
CA ALA A 112 13.86 -28.77 -7.75
C ALA A 112 12.74 -28.80 -8.80
N PHE A 113 12.20 -27.63 -9.14
CA PHE A 113 11.34 -27.50 -10.31
C PHE A 113 12.19 -27.60 -11.57
N GLN A 114 11.83 -28.50 -12.48
CA GLN A 114 12.56 -28.63 -13.74
C GLN A 114 12.32 -27.38 -14.59
N SER A 115 13.39 -26.63 -14.87
CA SER A 115 13.38 -25.59 -15.89
C SER A 115 13.46 -26.29 -17.24
N LYS A 116 12.32 -26.73 -17.80
CA LYS A 116 12.30 -27.12 -19.21
C LYS A 116 12.63 -25.86 -20.01
N LEU A 117 13.83 -25.79 -20.60
CA LEU A 117 14.32 -24.69 -21.45
C LEU A 117 13.53 -24.56 -22.78
N SER A 118 12.36 -25.19 -22.88
CA SER A 118 11.50 -25.09 -24.04
C SER A 118 10.72 -23.78 -23.99
N PHE A 119 11.15 -22.83 -24.81
CA PHE A 119 10.51 -21.54 -25.05
C PHE A 119 9.05 -21.65 -25.57
N SER A 120 8.57 -22.87 -25.88
CA SER A 120 7.23 -23.14 -26.38
C SER A 120 6.34 -23.96 -25.45
N SER A 121 6.88 -24.50 -24.34
CA SER A 121 6.09 -25.41 -23.49
C SER A 121 5.04 -24.65 -22.67
N LYS A 122 3.77 -24.88 -23.00
CA LYS A 122 2.60 -24.38 -22.26
C LYS A 122 2.26 -25.26 -21.04
N GLU A 123 3.21 -26.01 -20.49
CA GLU A 123 2.96 -26.92 -19.37
C GLU A 123 3.00 -26.17 -18.03
N ILE A 124 2.07 -26.51 -17.12
CA ILE A 124 2.11 -26.02 -15.73
C ILE A 124 3.02 -26.94 -14.95
N VAL A 125 4.14 -26.42 -14.46
CA VAL A 125 5.17 -27.18 -13.73
C VAL A 125 4.97 -27.14 -12.21
N ALA A 126 4.28 -26.12 -11.70
CA ALA A 126 4.12 -25.93 -10.26
C ALA A 126 2.79 -25.27 -9.88
N VAL A 127 2.38 -25.49 -8.64
CA VAL A 127 1.31 -24.77 -7.94
C VAL A 127 1.95 -24.02 -6.78
N SER A 128 1.81 -22.69 -6.73
CA SER A 128 2.46 -21.84 -5.71
C SER A 128 1.46 -20.98 -4.98
N CYS A 129 1.59 -20.86 -3.65
CA CYS A 129 0.76 -19.95 -2.88
C CYS A 129 1.30 -18.50 -2.97
N SER A 130 0.44 -17.54 -3.30
CA SER A 130 0.83 -16.12 -3.33
C SER A 130 0.95 -15.48 -1.93
N TRP A 131 0.51 -16.16 -0.87
CA TRP A 131 0.69 -15.73 0.51
C TRP A 131 1.98 -16.30 1.09
N CYS A 132 1.98 -17.59 1.49
CA CYS A 132 3.12 -18.22 2.18
C CYS A 132 4.31 -18.58 1.28
N LYS A 133 4.21 -18.39 -0.04
CA LYS A 133 5.26 -18.67 -1.03
C LYS A 133 5.67 -20.14 -1.17
N GLN A 134 5.00 -21.05 -0.47
CA GLN A 134 5.17 -22.49 -0.71
C GLN A 134 4.80 -22.83 -2.14
N ALA A 135 5.56 -23.76 -2.72
CA ALA A 135 5.33 -24.24 -4.07
C ALA A 135 5.46 -25.76 -4.10
N TYR A 136 4.62 -26.38 -4.93
CA TYR A 136 4.54 -27.82 -5.11
C TYR A 136 4.58 -28.16 -6.59
N HIS A 137 5.09 -29.34 -6.95
CA HIS A 137 4.94 -29.82 -8.33
C HIS A 137 3.46 -29.99 -8.66
N ASN A 138 3.08 -29.69 -9.89
CA ASN A 138 1.73 -29.91 -10.39
C ASN A 138 1.49 -31.41 -10.69
N LYS A 139 1.53 -32.24 -9.65
CA LYS A 139 1.31 -33.69 -9.68
C LYS A 139 0.61 -34.07 -8.38
N GLU A 140 -0.34 -34.99 -8.43
CA GLU A 140 -1.10 -35.43 -7.25
C GLU A 140 -0.21 -35.90 -6.09
N ALA A 141 0.92 -36.56 -6.41
CA ALA A 141 1.90 -36.99 -5.42
C ALA A 141 2.60 -35.84 -4.65
N CYS A 142 2.50 -34.60 -5.12
CA CYS A 142 3.08 -33.42 -4.46
C CYS A 142 2.03 -32.41 -4.02
N TYR A 143 0.93 -32.28 -4.74
CA TYR A 143 -0.15 -31.34 -4.48
C TYR A 143 -1.50 -32.06 -4.61
N ASN A 144 -2.16 -32.28 -3.48
CA ASN A 144 -3.48 -32.92 -3.37
C ASN A 144 -4.57 -31.90 -3.02
N MET A 145 -5.83 -32.28 -3.24
CA MET A 145 -7.00 -31.45 -2.99
C MET A 145 -7.17 -31.05 -1.51
N ASP A 146 -6.69 -31.87 -0.57
CA ASP A 146 -6.81 -31.58 0.87
C ASP A 146 -6.11 -30.27 1.26
N ARG A 147 -5.01 -29.92 0.58
CA ARG A 147 -4.27 -28.66 0.78
C ARG A 147 -5.03 -27.41 0.35
N VAL A 148 -6.12 -27.55 -0.40
CA VAL A 148 -6.98 -26.41 -0.77
C VAL A 148 -7.83 -25.96 0.42
N GLY A 149 -8.18 -26.88 1.32
CA GLY A 149 -8.97 -26.59 2.53
C GLY A 149 -8.14 -26.03 3.70
N GLU A 150 -6.82 -26.14 3.63
CA GLU A 150 -5.92 -25.69 4.70
C GLU A 150 -5.88 -24.15 4.86
N ASN A 151 -5.63 -23.72 6.09
CA ASN A 151 -5.40 -22.30 6.39
C ASN A 151 -3.94 -21.95 6.14
N CYS A 152 -3.72 -20.82 5.46
CA CYS A 152 -2.42 -20.28 5.19
C CYS A 152 -1.87 -19.52 6.38
N GLN A 153 -0.69 -19.94 6.86
CA GLN A 153 0.06 -19.29 7.93
C GLN A 153 0.94 -18.11 7.43
N LEU A 154 0.74 -17.66 6.19
CA LEU A 154 1.47 -16.53 5.56
C LEU A 154 3.00 -16.72 5.39
N GLY A 155 3.55 -17.84 5.83
CA GLY A 155 4.93 -18.25 5.57
C GLY A 155 5.96 -17.42 6.33
N THR A 156 7.16 -17.28 5.76
CA THR A 156 8.32 -16.61 6.39
C THR A 156 8.01 -15.18 6.86
N HIS A 157 7.16 -14.45 6.15
CA HIS A 157 6.80 -13.06 6.48
C HIS A 157 5.52 -12.94 7.31
N GLY A 158 5.01 -14.04 7.89
CA GLY A 158 3.74 -14.05 8.63
C GLY A 158 3.73 -13.17 9.88
N SER A 159 4.87 -12.96 10.54
CA SER A 159 4.99 -12.09 11.72
C SER A 159 4.89 -10.59 11.38
N ILE A 160 5.20 -10.21 10.14
CA ILE A 160 5.20 -8.81 9.69
C ILE A 160 4.05 -8.48 8.74
N MET A 161 3.36 -9.49 8.22
CA MET A 161 2.29 -9.31 7.26
C MET A 161 0.95 -9.09 7.95
N VAL A 162 0.25 -8.02 7.60
CA VAL A 162 -1.17 -7.85 7.96
C VAL A 162 -2.05 -8.84 7.19
N PRO A 163 -2.69 -9.82 7.86
CA PRO A 163 -3.60 -10.76 7.20
C PRO A 163 -4.82 -10.05 6.61
N PRO A 164 -5.40 -10.54 5.49
CA PRO A 164 -6.61 -9.96 4.93
C PRO A 164 -7.82 -10.03 5.89
N SER A 165 -7.83 -10.98 6.83
CA SER A 165 -8.86 -11.08 7.87
C SER A 165 -8.86 -9.89 8.85
N TRP A 166 -7.74 -9.16 8.96
CA TRP A 166 -7.64 -7.98 9.81
C TRP A 166 -8.21 -6.73 9.14
N ILE A 167 -8.14 -6.65 7.81
CA ILE A 167 -8.55 -5.46 7.06
C ILE A 167 -10.03 -5.58 6.72
N VAL A 168 -10.83 -4.68 7.28
CA VAL A 168 -12.29 -4.73 7.20
C VAL A 168 -12.82 -3.56 6.39
N LYS A 169 -13.53 -3.85 5.30
CA LYS A 169 -14.34 -2.86 4.60
C LYS A 169 -15.69 -2.73 5.31
N LEU A 170 -16.01 -1.52 5.73
CA LEU A 170 -17.27 -1.18 6.39
C LEU A 170 -18.34 -0.81 5.36
N PRO A 171 -19.61 -1.22 5.57
CA PRO A 171 -20.71 -0.83 4.69
C PRO A 171 -20.97 0.68 4.74
N ARG A 172 -21.41 1.25 3.62
CA ARG A 172 -21.75 2.69 3.52
C ARG A 172 -22.84 3.06 4.55
N LYS A 173 -22.63 4.15 5.29
CA LYS A 173 -23.69 4.75 6.13
C LYS A 173 -24.88 5.11 5.21
N GLY A 174 -26.05 4.51 5.46
CA GLY A 174 -27.26 4.64 4.63
C GLY A 174 -27.66 3.39 3.85
N SER A 175 -26.78 2.38 3.71
CA SER A 175 -27.14 1.05 3.16
C SER A 175 -27.90 0.17 4.17
N PHE A 176 -27.93 0.60 5.43
CA PHE A 176 -28.77 0.00 6.45
C PHE A 176 -30.23 0.35 6.16
N LYS A 177 -30.92 -0.50 5.38
CA LYS A 177 -32.39 -0.57 5.47
C LYS A 177 -32.71 -1.03 6.89
N SER A 178 -32.91 -0.06 7.78
CA SER A 178 -33.50 -0.28 9.10
C SER A 178 -34.91 -0.84 8.91
N SER A 179 -35.05 -2.16 8.85
CA SER A 179 -36.34 -2.83 8.97
C SER A 179 -36.86 -2.80 10.42
N LEU A 180 -36.10 -2.23 11.35
CA LEU A 180 -36.47 -2.12 12.76
C LEU A 180 -36.44 -0.65 13.19
N ARG A 181 -37.55 0.05 12.93
CA ARG A 181 -38.20 1.03 13.81
C ARG A 181 -39.46 1.58 13.12
N LYS A 182 -40.54 0.78 13.15
CA LYS A 182 -41.87 1.39 13.27
C LYS A 182 -41.96 1.93 14.70
N SER A 183 -41.70 3.22 14.87
CA SER A 183 -42.24 3.97 16.00
C SER A 183 -43.07 5.13 15.45
N PRO A 184 -44.21 5.46 16.07
CA PRO A 184 -45.22 6.29 15.46
C PRO A 184 -44.75 7.75 15.41
N ARG A 185 -44.88 8.39 14.25
CA ARG A 185 -44.73 9.84 14.09
C ARG A 185 -45.79 10.54 14.95
N LYS A 186 -45.35 11.22 16.03
CA LYS A 186 -46.15 12.23 16.72
C LYS A 186 -46.24 13.46 15.81
N LYS A 187 -47.44 13.73 15.29
CA LYS A 187 -47.78 15.01 14.62
C LYS A 187 -47.67 16.15 15.65
N LYS A 188 -47.01 17.24 15.27
CA LYS A 188 -47.39 18.61 15.69
C LYS A 188 -47.32 19.50 14.46
N GLY A 189 -48.47 20.09 14.10
CA GLY A 189 -48.54 21.30 13.27
C GLY A 189 -47.99 22.48 14.08
N GLY A 190 -47.78 23.68 13.53
CA GLY A 190 -48.03 24.24 12.22
C GLY A 190 -47.56 25.71 12.24
N ALA A 191 -47.37 26.28 11.05
CA ALA A 191 -47.31 27.69 10.67
C ALA A 191 -46.37 28.69 11.40
N GLY A 192 -45.59 29.42 10.58
CA GLY A 192 -44.93 30.67 10.95
C GLY A 192 -43.85 31.05 9.92
N GLY A 193 -44.21 31.85 8.92
CA GLY A 193 -43.32 32.29 7.84
C GLY A 193 -42.25 33.30 8.27
N GLY A 194 -41.26 33.49 7.41
CA GLY A 194 -40.22 34.51 7.61
C GLY A 194 -39.09 34.39 6.58
N THR A 195 -39.13 35.29 5.61
CA THR A 195 -38.19 35.59 4.53
C THR A 195 -36.71 35.66 4.93
N GLY A 196 -35.79 35.30 4.03
CA GLY A 196 -34.37 35.65 4.16
C GLY A 196 -33.45 34.90 3.20
N ALA A 197 -33.41 35.35 1.94
CA ALA A 197 -32.39 34.93 0.98
C ALA A 197 -31.01 35.39 1.43
N SER A 198 -30.03 34.48 1.43
CA SER A 198 -28.61 34.83 1.45
C SER A 198 -27.83 33.75 0.73
N ALA A 199 -27.54 34.05 -0.54
CA ALA A 199 -26.62 33.30 -1.38
C ALA A 199 -25.21 33.40 -0.79
N ARG A 200 -24.72 32.33 -0.15
CA ARG A 200 -23.29 32.16 0.11
C ARG A 200 -22.69 31.30 -1.00
N ARG A 201 -21.98 31.97 -1.91
CA ARG A 201 -21.03 31.36 -2.84
C ARG A 201 -20.04 30.52 -2.03
N LYS A 202 -20.12 29.19 -2.15
CA LYS A 202 -19.10 28.28 -1.63
C LYS A 202 -18.01 28.17 -2.69
N SER A 203 -16.84 28.69 -2.34
CA SER A 203 -15.59 28.49 -3.05
C SER A 203 -15.29 26.99 -3.18
N LYS A 204 -14.86 26.62 -4.38
CA LYS A 204 -14.52 25.25 -4.80
C LYS A 204 -13.07 24.95 -4.38
N CYS A 205 -12.86 24.74 -3.08
CA CYS A 205 -11.60 24.24 -2.51
C CYS A 205 -11.96 23.40 -1.29
N GLY A 206 -11.79 22.08 -1.35
CA GLY A 206 -12.10 21.17 -0.24
C GLY A 206 -12.77 19.85 -0.60
N ASP A 207 -12.64 19.38 -1.84
CA ASP A 207 -13.13 18.05 -2.25
C ASP A 207 -12.16 16.94 -1.81
N LYS A 208 -10.86 17.11 -2.07
CA LYS A 208 -9.81 16.12 -1.73
C LYS A 208 -9.72 15.80 -0.23
N ASP A 209 -9.75 16.81 0.64
CA ASP A 209 -9.66 16.59 2.09
C ASP A 209 -10.89 15.90 2.70
N LYS A 210 -12.05 16.02 2.05
CA LYS A 210 -13.27 15.33 2.49
C LYS A 210 -13.26 13.87 2.06
N ASP A 211 -12.79 13.59 0.84
CA ASP A 211 -12.67 12.24 0.32
C ASP A 211 -11.68 11.40 1.12
N ASP A 212 -10.53 11.96 1.52
CA ASP A 212 -9.54 11.25 2.35
C ASP A 212 -10.07 10.94 3.76
N LYS A 213 -10.78 11.91 4.38
CA LYS A 213 -11.42 11.70 5.69
C LYS A 213 -12.59 10.71 5.66
N ASP A 214 -13.30 10.59 4.55
CA ASP A 214 -14.40 9.63 4.42
C ASP A 214 -13.87 8.22 4.09
N GLN A 215 -12.78 8.12 3.31
CA GLN A 215 -12.07 6.85 3.10
C GLN A 215 -11.61 6.22 4.42
N GLY A 216 -11.00 6.99 5.34
CA GLY A 216 -10.62 6.49 6.67
C GLY A 216 -11.79 5.94 7.51
N LYS A 217 -13.03 6.36 7.24
CA LYS A 217 -14.24 5.84 7.91
C LYS A 217 -14.82 4.58 7.27
N LEU A 218 -14.41 4.26 6.04
CA LEU A 218 -14.84 3.06 5.32
C LEU A 218 -14.03 1.82 5.71
N TRP A 219 -12.92 1.99 6.42
CA TRP A 219 -12.02 0.88 6.74
C TRP A 219 -11.74 0.79 8.23
N ALA A 220 -11.60 -0.44 8.72
CA ALA A 220 -11.15 -0.71 10.07
C ALA A 220 -10.10 -1.82 10.04
N ILE A 221 -8.99 -1.61 10.74
CA ILE A 221 -8.01 -2.67 10.99
C ILE A 221 -8.35 -3.29 12.34
N LYS A 222 -8.59 -4.60 12.35
CA LYS A 222 -8.94 -5.38 13.54
C LYS A 222 -7.87 -6.43 13.79
N PRO A 223 -6.77 -6.04 14.44
CA PRO A 223 -5.71 -6.97 14.76
C PRO A 223 -6.18 -8.02 15.75
N ILE A 224 -5.59 -9.20 15.65
CA ILE A 224 -5.70 -10.24 16.68
C ILE A 224 -4.47 -10.05 17.56
N PRO A 225 -4.63 -9.69 18.84
CA PRO A 225 -3.49 -9.45 19.72
C PRO A 225 -2.58 -10.68 19.77
N SER A 226 -1.31 -10.49 19.43
CA SER A 226 -0.27 -11.49 19.57
C SER A 226 1.06 -10.79 19.82
N PRO A 227 1.82 -11.17 20.85
CA PRO A 227 3.10 -10.54 21.17
C PRO A 227 4.17 -10.79 20.10
N ASN A 228 4.00 -11.84 19.30
CA ASN A 228 4.97 -12.27 18.29
C ASN A 228 4.71 -11.66 16.89
N ILE A 229 3.69 -10.82 16.77
CA ILE A 229 3.34 -10.17 15.50
C ILE A 229 3.78 -8.70 15.58
N ARG A 230 4.56 -8.27 14.59
CA ARG A 230 5.12 -6.92 14.43
C ARG A 230 4.86 -6.43 13.01
N PRO A 231 3.61 -6.03 12.68
CA PRO A 231 3.25 -5.72 11.31
C PRO A 231 4.09 -4.58 10.74
N VAL A 232 4.59 -4.73 9.51
CA VAL A 232 5.40 -3.71 8.84
C VAL A 232 4.57 -3.03 7.77
N VAL A 233 4.27 -1.74 7.98
CA VAL A 233 3.58 -0.90 7.00
C VAL A 233 4.61 -0.14 6.19
N VAL A 234 4.57 -0.31 4.87
CA VAL A 234 5.56 0.25 3.95
C VAL A 234 4.99 1.49 3.29
N PHE A 235 5.73 2.60 3.37
CA PHE A 235 5.48 3.83 2.62
C PHE A 235 6.61 4.04 1.64
N ILE A 236 6.31 4.07 0.35
CA ILE A 236 7.31 4.13 -0.71
C ILE A 236 7.04 5.26 -1.68
N ASN A 237 8.08 5.99 -2.03
CA ASN A 237 8.06 6.92 -3.15
C ASN A 237 8.57 6.20 -4.42
N PRO A 238 7.70 5.86 -5.39
CA PRO A 238 8.10 5.09 -6.57
C PRO A 238 9.12 5.80 -7.46
N LYS A 239 9.20 7.13 -7.38
CA LYS A 239 10.12 7.96 -8.18
C LYS A 239 11.55 7.98 -7.60
N SER A 240 11.74 7.54 -6.36
CA SER A 240 13.06 7.52 -5.72
C SER A 240 14.00 6.46 -6.33
N GLY A 241 15.30 6.74 -6.29
CA GLY A 241 16.37 5.82 -6.69
C GLY A 241 16.46 5.55 -8.18
N GLY A 242 16.14 6.51 -9.04
CA GLY A 242 16.16 6.30 -10.50
C GLY A 242 15.15 5.24 -10.95
N ASN A 243 13.89 5.36 -10.50
CA ASN A 243 12.80 4.41 -10.72
C ASN A 243 12.95 3.03 -10.04
N GLN A 244 13.93 2.85 -9.15
CA GLN A 244 13.99 1.66 -8.28
C GLN A 244 12.76 1.53 -7.38
N GLY A 245 12.22 2.66 -6.90
CA GLY A 245 11.01 2.69 -6.07
C GLY A 245 9.82 1.96 -6.69
N ALA A 246 9.56 2.13 -7.99
CA ALA A 246 8.48 1.45 -8.69
C ALA A 246 8.66 -0.08 -8.75
N LYS A 247 9.89 -0.56 -8.94
CA LYS A 247 10.19 -2.00 -8.91
C LYS A 247 10.03 -2.57 -7.50
N LEU A 248 10.45 -1.81 -6.49
CA LEU A 248 10.34 -2.18 -5.08
C LEU A 248 8.89 -2.24 -4.61
N LEU A 249 8.05 -1.28 -5.00
CA LEU A 249 6.60 -1.28 -4.73
C LEU A 249 5.98 -2.62 -5.13
N GLN A 250 6.29 -3.12 -6.34
CA GLN A 250 5.80 -4.41 -6.82
C GLN A 250 6.36 -5.60 -6.01
N LYS A 251 7.62 -5.53 -5.57
CA LYS A 251 8.23 -6.56 -4.71
C LYS A 251 7.54 -6.59 -3.33
N PHE A 252 7.26 -5.44 -2.74
CA PHE A 252 6.53 -5.34 -1.47
C PHE A 252 5.10 -5.87 -1.60
N GLN A 253 4.34 -5.45 -2.62
CA GLN A 253 2.97 -5.95 -2.86
C GLN A 253 2.91 -7.47 -3.12
N TRP A 254 3.98 -8.04 -3.69
CA TRP A 254 4.12 -9.49 -3.82
C TRP A 254 4.31 -10.13 -2.45
N LEU A 255 5.30 -9.67 -1.68
CA LEU A 255 5.73 -10.30 -0.41
C LEU A 255 4.74 -10.10 0.73
N LEU A 256 4.08 -8.95 0.76
CA LEU A 256 3.16 -8.52 1.81
C LEU A 256 1.70 -8.53 1.30
N ASN A 257 0.75 -8.28 2.19
CA ASN A 257 -0.59 -7.83 1.79
C ASN A 257 -0.45 -6.46 1.07
N PRO A 258 -0.93 -6.31 -0.17
CA PRO A 258 -0.80 -5.05 -0.91
C PRO A 258 -1.36 -3.83 -0.18
N ARG A 259 -2.34 -4.02 0.72
CA ARG A 259 -2.93 -2.95 1.54
C ARG A 259 -2.08 -2.50 2.74
N GLN A 260 -0.91 -3.08 2.96
CA GLN A 260 0.07 -2.53 3.89
C GLN A 260 1.22 -1.82 3.17
N VAL A 261 1.10 -1.63 1.85
CA VAL A 261 2.10 -0.99 1.00
C VAL A 261 1.48 0.24 0.34
N PHE A 262 1.92 1.42 0.78
CA PHE A 262 1.41 2.72 0.38
C PHE A 262 2.35 3.41 -0.59
N ASP A 263 1.83 3.76 -1.75
CA ASP A 263 2.49 4.66 -2.69
C ASP A 263 2.28 6.10 -2.23
N LEU A 264 3.38 6.76 -1.84
CA LEU A 264 3.35 8.13 -1.33
C LEU A 264 2.89 9.17 -2.36
N THR A 265 2.95 8.84 -3.65
CA THR A 265 2.43 9.71 -4.71
C THR A 265 0.91 9.66 -4.82
N GLN A 266 0.26 8.72 -4.12
CA GLN A 266 -1.18 8.49 -4.10
C GLN A 266 -1.77 8.83 -2.73
N GLY A 267 -1.96 10.12 -2.46
CA GLY A 267 -2.60 10.59 -1.21
C GLY A 267 -1.66 10.67 0.01
N GLY A 268 -0.36 10.44 -0.16
CA GLY A 268 0.64 10.57 0.90
C GLY A 268 0.52 9.52 2.02
N PRO A 269 1.23 9.71 3.15
CA PRO A 269 1.30 8.69 4.20
C PRO A 269 0.13 8.73 5.18
N LYS A 270 -0.63 9.84 5.23
CA LYS A 270 -1.61 10.14 6.28
C LYS A 270 -2.67 9.07 6.45
N MET A 271 -3.35 8.68 5.38
CA MET A 271 -4.40 7.64 5.45
C MET A 271 -3.85 6.32 5.99
N GLY A 272 -2.69 5.88 5.49
CA GLY A 272 -2.07 4.63 5.92
C GLY A 272 -1.68 4.67 7.40
N LEU A 273 -1.08 5.77 7.85
CA LEU A 273 -0.76 5.97 9.26
C LEU A 273 -2.04 5.97 10.11
N GLU A 274 -3.04 6.80 9.82
CA GLU A 274 -4.28 6.86 10.61
C GLU A 274 -4.99 5.49 10.75
N LEU A 275 -4.93 4.64 9.70
CA LEU A 275 -5.50 3.29 9.72
C LEU A 275 -4.72 2.29 10.58
N PHE A 276 -3.39 2.29 10.46
CA PHE A 276 -2.54 1.25 11.03
C PHE A 276 -1.93 1.60 12.40
N MET A 277 -1.95 2.86 12.82
CA MET A 277 -1.34 3.29 14.09
C MET A 277 -2.02 2.71 15.34
N LYS A 278 -3.23 2.18 15.20
CA LYS A 278 -3.94 1.47 16.28
C LYS A 278 -3.55 -0.01 16.38
N VAL A 279 -2.72 -0.51 15.47
CA VAL A 279 -2.26 -1.88 15.45
C VAL A 279 -1.11 -2.03 16.46
N PRO A 280 -1.19 -2.99 17.41
CA PRO A 280 -0.13 -3.23 18.37
C PRO A 280 1.20 -3.57 17.68
N ASN A 281 2.31 -3.07 18.23
CA ASN A 281 3.67 -3.37 17.76
C ASN A 281 3.92 -3.07 16.26
N VAL A 282 3.12 -2.17 15.67
CA VAL A 282 3.28 -1.80 14.27
C VAL A 282 4.63 -1.09 14.07
N ARG A 283 5.29 -1.44 12.97
CA ARG A 283 6.51 -0.80 12.49
C ARG A 283 6.25 -0.14 11.15
N VAL A 284 6.90 0.98 10.91
CA VAL A 284 6.81 1.74 9.68
C VAL A 284 8.11 1.58 8.91
N LEU A 285 8.03 1.32 7.61
CA LEU A 285 9.17 1.33 6.71
C LEU A 285 9.00 2.47 5.70
N ALA A 286 9.86 3.49 5.77
CA ALA A 286 9.90 4.58 4.82
C ALA A 286 10.96 4.30 3.73
N CYS A 287 10.52 4.19 2.48
CA CYS A 287 11.37 3.89 1.32
C CYS A 287 11.50 5.14 0.43
N GLY A 288 12.67 5.79 0.47
CA GLY A 288 12.92 7.04 -0.24
C GLY A 288 14.25 7.68 0.15
N GLY A 289 14.42 8.97 -0.16
CA GLY A 289 15.49 9.80 0.42
C GLY A 289 15.05 10.48 1.72
N ASP A 290 15.90 11.35 2.29
CA ASP A 290 15.64 12.00 3.58
C ASP A 290 14.33 12.81 3.60
N GLY A 291 13.99 13.49 2.51
CA GLY A 291 12.70 14.22 2.40
C GLY A 291 11.48 13.30 2.48
N THR A 292 11.56 12.08 1.93
CA THR A 292 10.49 11.08 2.05
C THR A 292 10.34 10.61 3.49
N VAL A 293 11.47 10.33 4.16
CA VAL A 293 11.46 9.87 5.57
C VAL A 293 10.95 10.99 6.48
N GLY A 294 11.44 12.21 6.29
CA GLY A 294 10.98 13.41 6.99
C GLY A 294 9.48 13.64 6.83
N TRP A 295 8.93 13.45 5.63
CA TRP A 295 7.48 13.59 5.42
C TRP A 295 6.66 12.57 6.22
N VAL A 296 7.07 11.29 6.24
CA VAL A 296 6.40 10.26 7.04
C VAL A 296 6.46 10.60 8.53
N LEU A 297 7.63 11.03 9.01
CA LEU A 297 7.87 11.44 10.39
C LEU A 297 7.02 12.65 10.80
N SER A 298 6.93 13.70 9.97
CA SER A 298 6.09 14.87 10.25
C SER A 298 4.60 14.50 10.37
N ILE A 299 4.11 13.56 9.56
CA ILE A 299 2.71 13.12 9.65
C ILE A 299 2.48 12.26 10.90
N LEU A 300 3.47 11.47 11.34
CA LEU A 300 3.40 10.77 12.62
C LEU A 300 3.27 11.75 13.79
N ASP A 301 4.02 12.85 13.79
CA ASP A 301 3.93 13.89 14.82
C ASP A 301 2.53 14.52 14.86
N GLN A 302 1.97 14.83 13.68
CA GLN A 302 0.61 15.38 13.57
C GLN A 302 -0.48 14.44 14.08
N ILE A 303 -0.29 13.12 13.90
CA ILE A 303 -1.24 12.11 14.38
C ILE A 303 -1.13 11.93 15.91
N GLY A 304 0.05 12.16 16.49
CA GLY A 304 0.26 12.17 17.94
C GLY A 304 0.05 10.82 18.62
N ALA A 305 0.46 9.72 17.99
CA ALA A 305 0.28 8.40 18.57
C ALA A 305 1.21 8.15 19.77
N SER A 306 0.69 7.43 20.76
CA SER A 306 1.41 7.08 21.99
C SER A 306 1.24 5.60 22.32
N PRO A 307 2.32 4.80 22.38
CA PRO A 307 3.67 5.16 21.95
C PRO A 307 3.76 5.33 20.42
N PRO A 308 4.70 6.15 19.91
CA PRO A 308 4.95 6.23 18.47
C PRO A 308 5.52 4.91 17.95
N PRO A 309 5.19 4.50 16.70
CA PRO A 309 5.75 3.31 16.10
C PRO A 309 7.22 3.51 15.77
N ALA A 310 7.98 2.43 15.76
CA ALA A 310 9.34 2.45 15.23
C ALA A 310 9.31 2.68 13.71
N VAL A 311 10.23 3.53 13.22
CA VAL A 311 10.39 3.84 11.80
C VAL A 311 11.74 3.34 11.31
N GLY A 312 11.74 2.43 10.35
CA GLY A 312 12.92 2.00 9.59
C GLY A 312 13.02 2.72 8.26
N VAL A 313 14.25 2.84 7.74
CA VAL A 313 14.53 3.52 6.47
C VAL A 313 15.07 2.53 5.44
N LEU A 314 14.48 2.53 4.25
CA LEU A 314 15.10 1.93 3.07
C LEU A 314 15.64 3.06 2.17
N PRO A 315 16.96 3.31 2.18
CA PRO A 315 17.56 4.46 1.50
C PRO A 315 17.53 4.28 -0.03
N LEU A 316 16.69 5.07 -0.70
CA LEU A 316 16.57 5.11 -2.16
C LEU A 316 17.03 6.45 -2.75
N GLY A 317 17.43 7.43 -1.95
CA GLY A 317 17.95 8.71 -2.41
C GLY A 317 19.43 8.67 -2.78
N THR A 318 19.98 9.83 -3.12
CA THR A 318 21.43 10.04 -3.28
C THR A 318 22.07 10.60 -1.99
N GLY A 319 21.32 11.42 -1.24
CA GLY A 319 21.72 12.04 0.04
C GLY A 319 21.72 11.06 1.20
N ASN A 320 20.58 10.48 1.60
CA ASN A 320 20.41 9.41 2.60
C ASN A 320 21.24 9.58 3.89
N ASP A 321 21.42 10.81 4.36
CA ASP A 321 22.26 11.10 5.53
C ASP A 321 21.66 10.53 6.80
N LEU A 322 20.32 10.59 6.94
CA LEU A 322 19.61 10.02 8.08
C LEU A 322 19.80 8.50 8.13
N ALA A 323 19.73 7.85 6.96
CA ALA A 323 19.92 6.41 6.86
C ALA A 323 21.36 5.99 7.22
N ARG A 324 22.37 6.77 6.83
CA ARG A 324 23.76 6.52 7.24
C ARG A 324 23.97 6.70 8.74
N ALA A 325 23.45 7.79 9.31
CA ALA A 325 23.57 8.07 10.74
C ALA A 325 22.91 6.98 11.60
N LEU A 326 21.79 6.43 11.16
CA LEU A 326 21.06 5.35 11.83
C LEU A 326 21.56 3.94 11.48
N GLY A 327 22.61 3.81 10.66
CA GLY A 327 23.20 2.51 10.33
C GLY A 327 22.43 1.67 9.29
N TRP A 328 21.45 2.25 8.58
CA TRP A 328 20.74 1.60 7.47
C TRP A 328 21.54 1.59 6.16
N GLY A 329 22.65 2.35 6.11
CA GLY A 329 23.56 2.42 4.97
C GLY A 329 23.24 3.57 4.00
N GLY A 330 24.11 3.72 2.98
CA GLY A 330 24.05 4.86 2.06
C GLY A 330 23.09 4.72 0.88
N GLY A 331 22.53 3.53 0.65
CA GLY A 331 21.66 3.26 -0.49
C GLY A 331 21.31 1.77 -0.62
N TYR A 332 20.20 1.48 -1.28
CA TYR A 332 19.78 0.11 -1.57
C TYR A 332 20.62 -0.50 -2.70
N THR A 333 21.29 -1.63 -2.42
CA THR A 333 22.20 -2.33 -3.34
C THR A 333 21.63 -3.67 -3.80
N ASP A 334 20.36 -3.69 -4.21
CA ASP A 334 19.66 -4.87 -4.73
C ASP A 334 19.60 -6.11 -3.80
N GLU A 335 19.80 -5.92 -2.50
CA GLU A 335 19.64 -6.97 -1.49
C GLU A 335 18.22 -7.58 -1.55
N PRO A 336 18.05 -8.90 -1.32
CA PRO A 336 16.72 -9.52 -1.30
C PRO A 336 15.77 -8.82 -0.31
N ILE A 337 14.72 -8.17 -0.83
CA ILE A 337 13.72 -7.45 -0.03
C ILE A 337 13.07 -8.31 1.05
N GLY A 338 12.92 -9.62 0.82
CA GLY A 338 12.42 -10.53 1.85
C GLY A 338 13.32 -10.60 3.09
N LYS A 339 14.64 -10.44 2.93
CA LYS A 339 15.59 -10.39 4.04
C LYS A 339 15.50 -9.05 4.77
N ILE A 340 15.49 -7.94 4.04
CA ILE A 340 15.31 -6.59 4.60
C ILE A 340 14.03 -6.51 5.44
N LEU A 341 12.90 -7.01 4.92
CA LEU A 341 11.62 -7.03 5.64
C LEU A 341 11.68 -7.83 6.95
N SER A 342 12.39 -8.95 6.96
CA SER A 342 12.56 -9.77 8.17
C SER A 342 13.42 -9.02 9.19
N ASN A 343 14.55 -8.46 8.74
CA ASN A 343 15.42 -7.65 9.58
C ASN A 343 14.67 -6.45 10.20
N ILE A 344 13.79 -5.79 9.46
CA ILE A 344 12.96 -4.68 9.99
C ILE A 344 11.94 -5.17 11.01
N GLY A 345 11.40 -6.38 10.88
CA GLY A 345 10.53 -6.98 11.89
C GLY A 345 11.26 -7.30 13.20
N ASP A 346 12.51 -7.73 13.08
CA ASP A 346 13.32 -8.23 14.19
C ASP A 346 14.24 -7.17 14.81
N SER A 347 14.45 -6.03 14.14
CA SER A 347 15.39 -5.00 14.57
C SER A 347 15.09 -4.44 15.97
N GLU A 348 16.13 -3.95 16.62
CA GLU A 348 16.00 -3.14 17.82
C GLU A 348 15.54 -1.72 17.48
N THR A 349 15.02 -1.02 18.49
CA THR A 349 14.53 0.34 18.36
C THR A 349 15.47 1.28 19.12
N THR A 350 15.83 2.38 18.48
CA THR A 350 16.55 3.49 19.12
C THR A 350 15.69 4.74 19.10
N LEU A 351 15.94 5.64 20.05
CA LEU A 351 15.33 6.96 20.05
C LEU A 351 16.03 7.85 19.03
N LEU A 352 15.25 8.69 18.34
CA LEU A 352 15.73 9.69 17.40
C LEU A 352 15.32 11.06 17.94
N ASP A 353 16.31 11.89 18.22
CA ASP A 353 16.08 13.29 18.55
C ASP A 353 15.73 14.06 17.27
N ARG A 354 14.72 14.93 17.37
CA ARG A 354 14.23 15.74 16.25
C ARG A 354 14.13 17.17 16.70
N TRP A 355 14.64 18.09 15.89
CA TRP A 355 14.79 19.50 16.26
C TRP A 355 13.69 20.32 15.62
N GLU A 356 13.03 21.15 16.42
CA GLU A 356 12.12 22.19 15.92
C GLU A 356 12.86 23.52 15.84
N VAL A 357 12.86 24.12 14.66
CA VAL A 357 13.56 25.37 14.35
C VAL A 357 12.52 26.47 14.18
N ASN A 358 12.58 27.46 15.06
CA ASN A 358 11.77 28.68 15.00
C ASN A 358 12.63 29.80 14.41
N VAL A 359 12.13 30.42 13.34
CA VAL A 359 12.81 31.54 12.66
C VAL A 359 11.91 32.76 12.73
N GLU A 360 12.49 33.88 13.14
CA GLU A 360 11.83 35.17 13.23
C GLU A 360 12.61 36.20 12.42
N ARG A 361 11.89 37.15 11.81
CA ARG A 361 12.54 38.23 11.06
C ARG A 361 13.27 39.15 12.04
N ASN A 362 14.52 39.48 11.73
CA ASN A 362 15.25 40.51 12.47
C ASN A 362 14.78 41.91 12.02
N PRO A 363 14.10 42.70 12.87
CA PRO A 363 13.60 44.03 12.52
C PRO A 363 14.71 45.07 12.34
N ASP A 364 15.89 44.83 12.92
CA ASP A 364 17.02 45.76 12.92
C ASP A 364 17.95 45.56 11.71
N ALA A 365 17.67 44.57 10.85
CA ALA A 365 18.47 44.28 9.68
C ALA A 365 18.27 45.36 8.60
N THR A 366 19.30 46.20 8.39
CA THR A 366 19.34 47.21 7.33
C THR A 366 20.12 46.69 6.13
N GLY A 367 19.60 46.87 4.90
CA GLY A 367 20.28 46.45 3.66
C GLY A 367 19.76 45.15 3.03
N ASP A 368 18.47 44.85 3.17
CA ASP A 368 17.81 43.79 2.37
C ASP A 368 17.84 44.17 0.88
N ASP A 369 18.92 43.79 0.17
CA ASP A 369 19.06 44.00 -1.28
C ASP A 369 17.95 43.30 -2.09
N ASP A 370 17.26 42.32 -1.49
CA ASP A 370 16.18 41.58 -2.14
C ASP A 370 14.77 42.17 -1.89
N GLY A 371 14.68 43.37 -1.30
CA GLY A 371 13.43 44.14 -1.23
C GLY A 371 12.30 43.49 -0.42
N GLY A 372 12.64 42.71 0.62
CA GLY A 372 11.65 42.05 1.48
C GLY A 372 10.99 40.80 0.88
N LYS A 373 11.61 40.14 -0.11
CA LYS A 373 11.12 38.89 -0.72
C LYS A 373 11.38 37.62 0.11
N GLY A 374 11.99 37.73 1.28
CA GLY A 374 12.16 36.60 2.20
C GLY A 374 10.80 35.97 2.55
N LYS A 375 10.71 34.63 2.51
CA LYS A 375 9.48 33.93 2.92
C LYS A 375 9.28 34.12 4.42
N GLU A 376 8.08 34.55 4.83
CA GLU A 376 7.74 34.73 6.25
C GLU A 376 7.77 33.42 7.04
N ASN A 377 7.53 32.28 6.39
CA ASN A 377 7.51 30.98 7.02
C ASN A 377 8.48 30.02 6.35
N LEU A 378 9.17 29.21 7.18
CA LEU A 378 9.96 28.09 6.69
C LEU A 378 9.06 27.04 6.04
N PRO A 379 9.49 26.42 4.91
CA PRO A 379 8.76 25.30 4.31
C PRO A 379 8.71 24.07 5.21
N LEU A 380 9.72 23.89 6.08
CA LEU A 380 9.82 22.85 7.10
C LEU A 380 10.46 23.45 8.34
N ASN A 381 9.83 23.27 9.50
CA ASN A 381 10.34 23.69 10.80
C ASN A 381 10.94 22.53 11.60
N VAL A 382 10.76 21.27 11.18
CA VAL A 382 11.35 20.11 11.85
C VAL A 382 12.53 19.56 11.05
N VAL A 383 13.67 19.42 11.73
CA VAL A 383 14.94 18.96 11.18
C VAL A 383 15.34 17.63 11.83
N ASN A 384 15.82 16.68 11.01
CA ASN A 384 16.22 15.35 11.48
C ASN A 384 17.73 15.09 11.41
N ASN A 385 18.48 15.89 10.65
CA ASN A 385 19.91 15.66 10.42
C ASN A 385 20.74 16.88 10.82
N TYR A 386 20.59 17.99 10.08
CA TYR A 386 21.37 19.20 10.28
C TYR A 386 20.61 20.43 9.75
N PHE A 387 20.98 21.59 10.26
CA PHE A 387 20.57 22.91 9.78
C PHE A 387 21.85 23.72 9.56
N SER A 388 22.01 24.35 8.38
CA SER A 388 23.20 25.13 8.04
C SER A 388 22.86 26.51 7.48
N LEU A 389 23.80 27.45 7.66
CA LEU A 389 23.76 28.83 7.15
C LEU A 389 25.12 29.15 6.51
N GLY A 390 25.13 30.06 5.53
CA GLY A 390 26.36 30.50 4.85
C GLY A 390 26.72 29.65 3.63
N VAL A 391 28.02 29.42 3.40
CA VAL A 391 28.54 28.80 2.16
C VAL A 391 27.99 27.40 1.91
N ASP A 392 27.89 26.56 2.95
CA ASP A 392 27.33 25.21 2.84
C ASP A 392 25.88 25.22 2.34
N ALA A 393 25.04 26.07 2.95
CA ALA A 393 23.66 26.25 2.55
C ALA A 393 23.54 26.81 1.12
N HIS A 394 24.44 27.71 0.72
CA HIS A 394 24.48 28.27 -0.63
C HIS A 394 24.81 27.18 -1.68
N ILE A 395 25.82 26.35 -1.43
CA ILE A 395 26.18 25.23 -2.30
C ILE A 395 25.02 24.23 -2.40
N ALA A 396 24.37 23.90 -1.28
CA ALA A 396 23.22 22.99 -1.27
C ALA A 396 22.04 23.54 -2.11
N LEU A 397 21.82 24.86 -2.09
CA LEU A 397 20.81 25.54 -2.89
C LEU A 397 21.13 25.45 -4.39
N GLU A 398 22.36 25.75 -4.80
CA GLU A 398 22.80 25.63 -6.20
C GLU A 398 22.60 24.20 -6.74
N PHE A 399 22.95 23.19 -5.94
CA PHE A 399 22.69 21.78 -6.30
C PHE A 399 21.20 21.46 -6.44
N HIS A 400 20.33 22.09 -5.65
CA HIS A 400 18.88 21.90 -5.76
C HIS A 400 18.32 22.50 -7.05
N GLU A 401 18.78 23.71 -7.41
CA GLU A 401 18.34 24.41 -8.63
C GLU A 401 18.86 23.76 -9.92
N ALA A 402 19.97 23.01 -9.85
CA ALA A 402 20.56 22.29 -10.98
C ALA A 402 19.95 20.90 -11.25
N ARG A 403 19.03 20.40 -10.40
CA ARG A 403 18.37 19.08 -10.53
C ARG A 403 16.97 19.19 -11.14
#